data_AF-A0A935UN75-F1
#
_entry.id   AF-A0A935UN75-F1
#
_cell.length_a   1.000
_cell.length_b   1.000
_cell.length_c   1.000
_cell.angle_alpha   90.00
_cell.angle_beta   90.00
_cell.angle_gamma   90.00
#
_symmetry.space_group_name_H-M   'P 1'
#
loop_
_entity.id
_entity.type
_entity.pdbx_description
1 polymer ?
#
loop_
_entity_poly.entity_id
_entity_poly.type
_entity_poly.pdbx_seq_one_letter_code
_entity_poly.pdbx_strand_id
1 'polypeptide(L)'
;MRVEPLLRFPAQTPSEPGRALNRTLIVRYEGGEAPAAAVARLAAVAEVERASPDGPLFAADVPDDPFYPDQWAHDNQGQAVALHDGTLVGTPDADSDTDRAWDQTTGSSSVVIAIIDSGRRPGSSRIRRPRADGLRLRQQRQRSQRRRHGTCCAGIALARGDNAAGVAGVAWQSLLMPLKVLDDDGHATSAAAVVNGIVWAADHGADILSMSLGGYVPTSGLEDAVAYAYGQGCAIFCAAGNDNYAGLAYPAAYVNYTIPVGALSPCNDRKSPTTCDGEDWWGSNHTTNCTFTPGVRIATTDIRGGGGYSRNDYTMEFNGTSAAAPHAAGIGARSRAQSGARAY
;
A
#
# COMPACT_ATOMS: atom_id res chain seq x y z
N MET A 1 5.20 10.62 -43.95
CA MET A 1 4.26 10.82 -42.83
C MET A 1 2.87 10.60 -43.38
N ARG A 2 2.11 9.66 -42.81
CA ARG A 2 0.70 9.44 -43.15
C ARG A 2 -0.16 9.93 -42.00
N VAL A 3 -1.22 10.65 -42.31
CA VAL A 3 -2.18 11.14 -41.33
C VAL A 3 -3.52 10.49 -41.62
N GLU A 4 -4.09 9.81 -40.64
CA GLU A 4 -5.38 9.14 -40.76
C GLU A 4 -6.28 9.53 -39.59
N PRO A 5 -7.61 9.59 -39.76
CA PRO A 5 -8.52 9.75 -38.64
C PRO A 5 -8.35 8.61 -37.63
N LEU A 6 -8.39 8.93 -36.33
CA LEU A 6 -8.39 7.91 -35.27
C LEU A 6 -9.62 6.98 -35.40
N LEU A 7 -10.76 7.56 -35.77
CA LEU A 7 -12.00 6.81 -36.00
C LEU A 7 -12.03 6.27 -37.44
N ARG A 8 -12.00 4.94 -37.58
CA ARG A 8 -12.13 4.26 -38.89
C ARG A 8 -13.57 4.14 -39.39
N PHE A 9 -14.56 4.45 -38.54
CA PHE A 9 -15.98 4.46 -38.89
C PHE A 9 -16.54 5.87 -38.69
N PRO A 10 -17.40 6.37 -39.59
CA PRO A 10 -18.05 7.66 -39.39
C PRO A 10 -18.93 7.61 -38.13
N ALA A 11 -18.84 8.62 -37.28
CA ALA A 11 -19.85 8.84 -36.24
C ALA A 11 -21.22 8.92 -36.94
N GLN A 12 -22.22 8.19 -36.44
CA GLN A 12 -23.51 8.05 -37.11
C GLN A 12 -24.33 9.35 -37.26
N THR A 13 -23.84 10.50 -36.77
CA THR A 13 -24.40 11.83 -37.01
C THR A 13 -23.38 12.92 -36.69
N PRO A 14 -23.25 13.99 -37.50
CA PRO A 14 -22.50 15.18 -37.11
C PRO A 14 -23.40 16.11 -36.27
N SER A 15 -22.79 16.77 -35.27
CA SER A 15 -23.28 17.94 -34.51
C SER A 15 -23.87 17.75 -33.09
N GLU A 16 -23.21 16.98 -32.21
CA GLU A 16 -23.28 17.32 -30.77
C GLU A 16 -21.94 17.92 -30.29
N PRO A 17 -21.96 19.14 -29.70
CA PRO A 17 -20.79 19.68 -29.02
C PRO A 17 -20.46 18.80 -27.82
N GLY A 18 -19.34 18.07 -27.89
CA GLY A 18 -18.89 17.17 -26.82
C GLY A 18 -18.17 15.89 -27.28
N ARG A 19 -18.27 15.51 -28.56
CA ARG A 19 -17.56 14.33 -29.10
C ARG A 19 -16.20 14.73 -29.71
N ALA A 20 -15.18 14.88 -28.86
CA ALA A 20 -13.84 15.39 -29.23
C ALA A 20 -12.98 14.48 -30.16
N LEU A 21 -13.42 13.25 -30.45
CA LEU A 21 -12.60 12.27 -31.19
C LEU A 21 -12.64 12.44 -32.72
N ASN A 22 -13.58 13.21 -33.26
CA ASN A 22 -13.63 13.54 -34.69
C ASN A 22 -12.49 14.47 -35.15
N ARG A 23 -11.78 15.10 -34.20
CA ARG A 23 -10.62 15.96 -34.42
C ARG A 23 -9.30 15.28 -34.05
N THR A 24 -9.34 14.00 -33.68
CA THR A 24 -8.15 13.23 -33.32
C THR A 24 -7.64 12.43 -34.52
N LEU A 25 -6.34 12.55 -34.78
CA LEU A 25 -5.67 11.94 -35.93
C LEU A 25 -4.54 11.03 -35.46
N ILE A 26 -4.38 9.88 -36.11
CA ILE A 26 -3.17 9.05 -35.98
C ILE A 26 -2.17 9.54 -37.02
N VAL A 27 -0.97 9.86 -36.56
CA VAL A 27 0.15 10.22 -37.42
C VAL A 27 1.14 9.05 -37.44
N ARG A 28 1.30 8.41 -38.60
CA ARG A 28 2.28 7.34 -38.82
C ARG A 28 3.53 7.87 -39.53
N TYR A 29 4.69 7.63 -38.94
CA TYR A 29 5.98 7.93 -39.54
C TYR A 29 6.51 6.69 -40.24
N GLU A 30 7.01 6.84 -41.47
CA GLU A 30 7.62 5.76 -42.25
C GLU A 30 9.15 5.69 -42.05
N GLY A 31 9.69 6.39 -41.05
CA GLY A 31 11.13 6.42 -40.72
C GLY A 31 11.37 6.22 -39.23
N GLY A 32 12.60 5.83 -38.85
CA GLY A 32 13.02 5.51 -37.48
C GLY A 32 13.13 6.69 -36.52
N GLU A 33 12.31 7.73 -36.68
CA GLU A 33 12.21 8.83 -35.72
C GLU A 33 11.65 8.32 -34.39
N ALA A 34 12.30 8.67 -33.28
CA ALA A 34 11.82 8.31 -31.95
C ALA A 34 10.48 9.00 -31.64
N PRO A 35 9.50 8.32 -31.02
CA PRO A 35 8.17 8.89 -30.74
C PRO A 35 8.20 10.24 -30.01
N ALA A 36 9.15 10.45 -29.09
CA ALA A 36 9.29 11.70 -28.36
C ALA A 36 9.66 12.90 -29.26
N ALA A 37 10.52 12.68 -30.25
CA ALA A 37 10.90 13.73 -31.21
C ALA A 37 9.72 14.09 -32.12
N ALA A 38 8.96 13.09 -32.55
CA ALA A 38 7.75 13.28 -33.33
C ALA A 38 6.66 14.05 -32.55
N VAL A 39 6.48 13.75 -31.25
CA VAL A 39 5.55 14.47 -30.38
C VAL A 39 5.96 15.93 -30.21
N ALA A 40 7.23 16.20 -29.90
CA ALA A 40 7.73 17.58 -29.73
C ALA A 40 7.54 18.41 -31.00
N ARG A 41 7.79 17.79 -32.17
CA ARG A 41 7.59 18.45 -33.47
C ARG A 41 6.12 18.73 -33.76
N LEU A 42 5.22 17.80 -33.44
CA LEU A 42 3.77 17.99 -33.62
C LEU A 42 3.21 19.05 -32.66
N ALA A 43 3.68 19.07 -31.42
CA ALA A 43 3.28 20.08 -30.43
C ALA A 43 3.70 21.52 -30.81
N ALA A 44 4.67 21.67 -31.72
CA ALA A 44 5.09 22.98 -32.24
C ALA A 44 4.23 23.49 -33.41
N VAL A 45 3.26 22.70 -33.90
CA VAL A 45 2.34 23.10 -34.97
C VAL A 45 1.15 23.85 -34.36
N ALA A 46 0.86 25.06 -34.84
CA ALA A 46 -0.14 25.95 -34.24
C ALA A 46 -1.56 25.35 -34.22
N GLU A 47 -1.88 24.49 -35.17
CA GLU A 47 -3.17 23.81 -35.31
C GLU A 47 -3.29 22.54 -34.44
N VAL A 48 -2.20 22.09 -33.81
CA VAL A 48 -2.18 20.90 -32.95
C VAL A 48 -2.42 21.31 -31.50
N GLU A 49 -3.59 20.96 -30.98
CA GLU A 49 -3.95 21.21 -29.58
C GLU A 49 -3.12 20.36 -28.59
N ARG A 50 -2.89 19.08 -28.93
CA ARG A 50 -2.06 18.16 -28.15
C ARG A 50 -1.53 17.02 -29.02
N ALA A 51 -0.35 16.50 -28.68
CA ALA A 51 0.25 15.32 -29.31
C ALA A 51 0.75 14.35 -28.23
N SER A 52 0.53 13.05 -28.44
CA SER A 52 0.97 11.97 -27.54
C SER A 52 1.39 10.75 -28.37
N PRO A 53 2.25 9.86 -27.84
CA PRO A 53 2.59 8.62 -28.53
C PRO A 53 1.39 7.65 -28.56
N ASP A 54 1.28 6.88 -29.65
CA ASP A 54 0.35 5.74 -29.81
C ASP A 54 1.07 4.47 -29.35
N GLY A 55 1.18 4.30 -28.03
CA GLY A 55 1.89 3.19 -27.38
C GLY A 55 1.01 1.94 -27.22
N PRO A 56 1.62 0.76 -26.97
CA PRO A 56 0.85 -0.44 -26.64
C PRO A 56 -0.01 -0.19 -25.39
N LEU A 57 -1.27 -0.60 -25.45
CA LEU A 57 -2.14 -0.72 -24.29
C LEU A 57 -2.07 -2.17 -23.80
N PHE A 58 -1.88 -2.37 -22.50
CA PHE A 58 -1.90 -3.69 -21.86
C PHE A 58 -3.26 -3.89 -21.17
N ALA A 59 -3.66 -5.16 -20.97
CA ALA A 59 -4.75 -5.44 -20.06
C ALA A 59 -4.27 -5.12 -18.64
N ALA A 60 -5.08 -4.43 -17.84
CA ALA A 60 -4.74 -4.15 -16.44
C ALA A 60 -4.62 -5.50 -15.69
N ASP A 61 -3.54 -5.68 -14.93
CA ASP A 61 -3.34 -6.84 -14.06
C ASP A 61 -4.29 -6.74 -12.86
N VAL A 62 -5.55 -7.11 -13.08
CA VAL A 62 -6.56 -7.22 -12.03
C VAL A 62 -6.43 -8.60 -11.38
N PRO A 63 -6.12 -8.70 -10.08
CA PRO A 63 -5.95 -9.97 -9.41
C PRO A 63 -7.27 -10.76 -9.36
N ASP A 64 -7.19 -12.09 -9.45
CA ASP A 64 -8.35 -13.00 -9.40
C ASP A 64 -8.82 -13.34 -7.96
N ASP A 65 -8.36 -12.56 -6.98
CA ASP A 65 -8.63 -12.73 -5.56
C ASP A 65 -10.10 -12.43 -5.21
N PRO A 66 -10.84 -13.36 -4.57
CA PRO A 66 -12.26 -13.22 -4.28
C PRO A 66 -12.68 -11.98 -3.49
N PHE A 67 -11.82 -11.42 -2.64
CA PHE A 67 -12.09 -10.22 -1.86
C PHE A 67 -11.50 -8.95 -2.47
N TYR A 68 -10.83 -9.02 -3.63
CA TYR A 68 -10.33 -7.82 -4.32
C TYR A 68 -11.42 -6.76 -4.56
N PRO A 69 -12.68 -7.11 -4.92
CA PRO A 69 -13.75 -6.11 -5.03
C PRO A 69 -14.03 -5.32 -3.74
N ASP A 70 -13.71 -5.89 -2.58
CA ASP A 70 -13.83 -5.25 -1.26
C ASP A 70 -12.58 -4.45 -0.87
N GLN A 71 -11.48 -4.56 -1.63
CA GLN A 71 -10.21 -3.87 -1.36
C GLN A 71 -10.17 -2.48 -2.00
N TRP A 72 -11.02 -1.58 -1.51
CA TRP A 72 -11.08 -0.19 -2.00
C TRP A 72 -9.75 0.55 -1.99
N ALA A 73 -8.83 0.17 -1.10
CA ALA A 73 -7.51 0.75 -1.04
C ALA A 73 -6.69 0.52 -2.32
N HIS A 74 -7.04 -0.49 -3.11
CA HIS A 74 -6.46 -0.77 -4.41
C HIS A 74 -7.25 -0.16 -5.57
N ASP A 75 -8.58 -0.18 -5.48
CA ASP A 75 -9.50 0.32 -6.51
C ASP A 75 -10.80 0.79 -5.85
N ASN A 76 -10.95 2.10 -5.66
CA ASN A 76 -12.14 2.72 -5.08
C ASN A 76 -13.04 3.24 -6.20
N GLN A 77 -14.19 2.61 -6.34
CA GLN A 77 -15.30 2.94 -7.23
C GLN A 77 -16.50 3.54 -6.45
N GLY A 78 -16.30 3.90 -5.17
CA GLY A 78 -17.35 4.35 -4.25
C GLY A 78 -17.96 3.22 -3.40
N GLN A 79 -17.35 2.04 -3.39
CA GLN A 79 -17.80 0.82 -2.70
C GLN A 79 -17.09 0.57 -1.36
N ALA A 80 -16.27 1.51 -0.90
CA ALA A 80 -15.29 1.26 0.15
C ALA A 80 -15.87 0.85 1.50
N VAL A 81 -16.97 1.46 1.91
CA VAL A 81 -17.60 1.17 3.21
C VAL A 81 -19.10 1.09 3.04
N ALA A 82 -19.70 0.03 3.57
CA ALA A 82 -21.15 -0.04 3.77
C ALA A 82 -21.50 0.50 5.16
N LEU A 83 -22.30 1.57 5.20
CA LEU A 83 -22.90 2.08 6.44
C LEU A 83 -24.00 1.12 6.92
N HIS A 84 -24.47 1.31 8.16
CA HIS A 84 -25.50 0.47 8.77
C HIS A 84 -26.82 0.42 7.98
N ASP A 85 -27.12 1.47 7.19
CA ASP A 85 -28.29 1.55 6.33
C ASP A 85 -28.06 0.95 4.92
N GLY A 86 -26.89 0.38 4.68
CA GLY A 86 -26.49 -0.20 3.39
C GLY A 86 -25.96 0.81 2.38
N THR A 87 -25.86 2.09 2.74
CA THR A 87 -25.26 3.11 1.87
C THR A 87 -23.77 2.81 1.68
N LEU A 88 -23.36 2.68 0.42
CA LEU A 88 -21.95 2.62 0.06
C LEU A 88 -21.35 4.03 0.08
N VAL A 89 -20.21 4.17 0.75
CA VAL A 89 -19.46 5.42 0.82
C VAL A 89 -18.03 5.20 0.35
N GLY A 90 -17.51 6.22 -0.33
CA GLY A 90 -16.19 6.27 -0.93
C GLY A 90 -16.21 7.28 -2.07
N THR A 91 -15.13 8.04 -2.21
CA THR A 91 -14.93 8.87 -3.39
C THR A 91 -14.23 8.02 -4.43
N PRO A 92 -14.79 7.81 -5.64
CA PRO A 92 -14.08 7.07 -6.67
C PRO A 92 -12.70 7.65 -6.94
N ASP A 93 -11.70 6.80 -7.19
CA ASP A 93 -10.28 7.16 -7.41
C ASP A 93 -9.57 7.70 -6.14
N ALA A 94 -10.26 7.74 -4.98
CA ALA A 94 -9.63 8.02 -3.69
C ALA A 94 -9.07 6.73 -3.08
N ASP A 95 -7.98 6.24 -3.67
CA ASP A 95 -7.27 5.03 -3.28
C ASP A 95 -5.76 5.20 -3.46
N SER A 96 -5.01 4.09 -3.59
CA SER A 96 -3.56 4.13 -3.78
C SER A 96 -3.09 3.81 -5.19
N ASP A 97 -4.00 3.75 -6.16
CA ASP A 97 -3.75 3.40 -7.58
C ASP A 97 -2.91 2.12 -7.73
N THR A 98 -3.11 1.15 -6.83
CA THR A 98 -2.26 -0.05 -6.83
C THR A 98 -2.57 -0.96 -8.00
N ASP A 99 -3.83 -1.01 -8.40
CA ASP A 99 -4.37 -1.68 -9.58
C ASP A 99 -3.64 -1.25 -10.86
N ARG A 100 -3.55 0.07 -11.12
CA ARG A 100 -2.85 0.65 -12.27
C ARG A 100 -1.35 0.42 -12.19
N ALA A 101 -0.83 0.40 -10.98
CA ALA A 101 0.58 0.30 -10.78
C ALA A 101 1.06 -1.16 -10.95
N TRP A 102 0.23 -2.18 -10.71
CA TRP A 102 0.60 -3.59 -10.88
C TRP A 102 1.04 -3.94 -12.30
N ASP A 103 0.53 -3.22 -13.31
CA ASP A 103 0.99 -3.27 -14.71
C ASP A 103 2.49 -3.01 -14.88
N GLN A 104 3.12 -2.30 -13.94
CA GLN A 104 4.56 -2.04 -13.96
C GLN A 104 5.36 -3.01 -13.09
N THR A 105 4.85 -3.30 -11.88
CA THR A 105 5.44 -4.29 -10.96
C THR A 105 4.45 -4.62 -9.86
N THR A 106 4.51 -5.86 -9.39
CA THR A 106 3.77 -6.32 -8.21
C THR A 106 4.72 -6.54 -7.01
N GLY A 107 5.92 -5.95 -7.07
CA GLY A 107 7.02 -6.16 -6.14
C GLY A 107 8.09 -7.09 -6.72
N SER A 108 9.02 -7.53 -5.89
CA SER A 108 10.08 -8.45 -6.32
C SER A 108 10.58 -9.29 -5.17
N SER A 109 10.88 -10.56 -5.42
CA SER A 109 11.51 -11.41 -4.40
C SER A 109 12.94 -10.99 -4.03
N SER A 110 13.49 -9.96 -4.67
CA SER A 110 14.73 -9.31 -4.23
C SER A 110 14.51 -8.24 -3.15
N VAL A 111 13.27 -7.85 -2.87
CA VAL A 111 12.92 -6.84 -1.87
C VAL A 111 12.31 -7.52 -0.64
N VAL A 112 12.88 -7.25 0.53
CA VAL A 112 12.44 -7.82 1.80
C VAL A 112 11.74 -6.76 2.65
N ILE A 113 10.47 -7.02 2.98
CA ILE A 113 9.65 -6.18 3.87
C ILE A 113 9.63 -6.82 5.27
N ALA A 114 10.20 -6.12 6.24
CA ALA A 114 10.13 -6.47 7.65
C ALA A 114 8.85 -5.91 8.29
N ILE A 115 7.95 -6.80 8.71
CA ILE A 115 6.76 -6.46 9.49
C ILE A 115 7.13 -6.62 10.97
N ILE A 116 7.41 -5.50 11.64
CA ILE A 116 7.83 -5.44 13.04
C ILE A 116 6.59 -5.21 13.90
N ASP A 117 6.01 -6.30 14.40
CA ASP A 117 4.67 -6.31 15.01
C ASP A 117 4.54 -7.44 16.07
N SER A 118 3.40 -8.13 16.14
CA SER A 118 3.03 -9.24 17.01
C SER A 118 3.46 -10.62 16.46
N GLY A 119 4.18 -10.65 15.33
CA GLY A 119 4.47 -11.81 14.47
C GLY A 119 5.31 -12.95 15.09
N ARG A 120 6.51 -13.24 14.54
CA ARG A 120 7.41 -14.30 15.04
C ARG A 120 8.65 -13.74 15.72
N ARG A 121 9.13 -14.39 16.79
CA ARG A 121 10.35 -13.96 17.50
C ARG A 121 11.55 -13.90 16.54
N PRO A 122 12.40 -12.86 16.61
CA PRO A 122 13.51 -12.62 15.66
C PRO A 122 14.38 -13.84 15.33
N GLY A 123 14.84 -14.61 16.32
CA GLY A 123 15.65 -15.83 16.11
C GLY A 123 14.94 -16.99 15.38
N SER A 124 13.63 -16.87 15.12
CA SER A 124 12.81 -17.84 14.37
C SER A 124 12.21 -17.27 13.07
N SER A 125 12.54 -16.01 12.76
CA SER A 125 11.96 -15.23 11.67
C SER A 125 12.70 -15.45 10.37
N ARG A 126 12.36 -16.55 9.69
CA ARG A 126 12.86 -16.82 8.34
C ARG A 126 12.17 -15.91 7.33
N ILE A 127 12.96 -15.24 6.49
CA ILE A 127 12.51 -14.60 5.25
C ILE A 127 11.76 -15.66 4.44
N ARG A 128 10.57 -15.31 3.96
CA ARG A 128 9.72 -16.24 3.22
C ARG A 128 8.86 -15.51 2.20
N ARG A 129 8.46 -16.23 1.16
CA ARG A 129 7.38 -15.78 0.29
C ARG A 129 6.07 -15.69 1.09
N PRO A 130 5.21 -14.70 0.81
CA PRO A 130 3.82 -14.74 1.24
C PRO A 130 3.16 -16.03 0.73
N ARG A 131 2.28 -16.58 1.56
CA ARG A 131 1.55 -17.80 1.21
C ARG A 131 0.18 -17.42 0.65
N ALA A 132 -0.35 -18.28 -0.22
CA ALA A 132 -1.63 -18.08 -0.88
C ALA A 132 -2.82 -18.08 0.09
N ASP A 133 -2.68 -18.69 1.26
CA ASP A 133 -3.72 -18.85 2.27
C ASP A 133 -3.52 -17.95 3.50
N GLY A 134 -2.77 -16.85 3.34
CA GLY A 134 -2.26 -16.07 4.46
C GLY A 134 -1.13 -16.78 5.20
N LEU A 135 -0.49 -16.10 6.14
CA LEU A 135 0.75 -16.57 6.76
C LEU A 135 0.52 -17.84 7.62
N ARG A 136 0.65 -19.04 7.02
CA ARG A 136 0.64 -20.34 7.73
C ARG A 136 1.80 -20.44 8.72
N LEU A 137 1.63 -19.88 9.92
CA LEU A 137 2.51 -20.13 11.04
C LEU A 137 2.05 -21.45 11.67
N ARG A 138 2.83 -22.52 11.47
CA ARG A 138 2.56 -23.86 12.05
C ARG A 138 1.97 -23.71 13.46
N GLN A 139 0.74 -24.20 13.63
CA GLN A 139 0.16 -24.50 14.94
C GLN A 139 1.09 -25.51 15.62
N GLN A 140 2.08 -25.03 16.38
CA GLN A 140 2.60 -25.84 17.47
C GLN A 140 1.66 -25.63 18.64
N ARG A 141 0.95 -26.72 18.95
CA ARG A 141 0.18 -27.04 20.16
C ARG A 141 0.12 -25.88 21.17
N GLN A 142 -1.03 -25.23 21.20
CA GLN A 142 -1.51 -24.33 22.27
C GLN A 142 -0.46 -23.37 22.87
N ARG A 143 -0.29 -22.18 22.26
CA ARG A 143 -0.01 -20.88 22.93
C ARG A 143 0.33 -19.78 21.91
N SER A 144 -0.71 -19.27 21.26
CA SER A 144 -1.10 -17.85 21.27
C SER A 144 -2.05 -17.59 20.09
N GLN A 145 -3.33 -17.45 20.40
CA GLN A 145 -4.42 -17.13 19.46
C GLN A 145 -4.36 -15.66 18.98
N ARG A 146 -3.17 -15.05 18.90
CA ARG A 146 -3.01 -13.60 19.14
C ARG A 146 -1.80 -12.99 18.42
N ARG A 147 -1.76 -13.19 17.10
CA ARG A 147 -0.81 -12.55 16.14
C ARG A 147 -1.55 -11.84 15.00
N ARG A 148 -2.84 -11.57 15.23
CA ARG A 148 -3.80 -11.10 14.22
C ARG A 148 -3.41 -9.74 13.64
N HIS A 149 -2.98 -8.80 14.49
CA HIS A 149 -2.56 -7.47 14.07
C HIS A 149 -1.42 -7.54 13.03
N GLY A 150 -0.33 -8.24 13.35
CA GLY A 150 0.80 -8.37 12.43
C GLY A 150 0.50 -9.22 11.21
N THR A 151 -0.52 -10.09 11.27
CA THR A 151 -1.02 -10.84 10.11
C THR A 151 -1.81 -9.91 9.18
N CYS A 152 -2.65 -9.03 9.72
CA CYS A 152 -3.34 -7.99 8.96
C CYS A 152 -2.35 -7.03 8.28
N CYS A 153 -1.34 -6.55 9.02
CA CYS A 153 -0.31 -5.67 8.46
C CYS A 153 0.50 -6.38 7.35
N ALA A 154 0.86 -7.65 7.55
CA ALA A 154 1.54 -8.42 6.50
C ALA A 154 0.64 -8.65 5.28
N GLY A 155 -0.66 -8.90 5.48
CA GLY A 155 -1.61 -9.08 4.39
C GLY A 155 -1.73 -7.84 3.51
N ILE A 156 -1.86 -6.67 4.13
CA ILE A 156 -1.93 -5.38 3.41
C ILE A 156 -0.68 -5.17 2.57
N ALA A 157 0.50 -5.34 3.18
CA ALA A 157 1.75 -5.03 2.49
C ALA A 157 2.06 -6.00 1.35
N LEU A 158 1.75 -7.29 1.51
CA LEU A 158 2.27 -8.35 0.63
C LEU A 158 1.50 -9.68 0.68
N ALA A 159 0.20 -9.72 0.99
CA ALA A 159 -0.61 -10.92 0.71
C ALA A 159 -0.39 -11.33 -0.76
N ARG A 160 -0.28 -12.64 -1.02
CA ARG A 160 -0.04 -13.13 -2.37
C ARG A 160 -1.31 -12.90 -3.19
N GLY A 161 -1.31 -11.97 -4.15
CA GLY A 161 -2.38 -11.84 -5.12
C GLY A 161 -2.25 -12.82 -6.30
N ASP A 162 -3.26 -12.83 -7.15
CA ASP A 162 -3.39 -13.62 -8.38
C ASP A 162 -3.17 -15.12 -8.10
N ASN A 163 -3.97 -15.62 -7.15
CA ASN A 163 -3.88 -17.00 -6.66
C ASN A 163 -5.25 -17.65 -6.41
N ALA A 164 -6.33 -17.00 -6.85
CA ALA A 164 -7.73 -17.35 -6.65
C ALA A 164 -8.17 -17.49 -5.17
N ALA A 165 -7.51 -16.79 -4.23
CA ALA A 165 -7.75 -16.97 -2.80
C ALA A 165 -7.53 -15.70 -1.97
N GLY A 166 -8.63 -15.20 -1.39
CA GLY A 166 -8.56 -14.15 -0.38
C GLY A 166 -8.36 -12.76 -0.96
N VAL A 167 -7.25 -12.14 -0.59
CA VAL A 167 -6.93 -10.72 -0.81
C VAL A 167 -5.56 -10.60 -1.49
N ALA A 168 -5.39 -9.54 -2.26
CA ALA A 168 -4.13 -9.15 -2.85
C ALA A 168 -3.40 -8.12 -1.95
N GLY A 169 -2.09 -8.27 -1.75
CA GLY A 169 -1.30 -7.28 -1.02
C GLY A 169 -0.63 -6.30 -1.97
N VAL A 170 -0.31 -5.09 -1.50
CA VAL A 170 0.29 -4.05 -2.33
C VAL A 170 1.50 -4.56 -3.13
N ALA A 171 2.45 -5.23 -2.49
CA ALA A 171 3.68 -5.75 -3.10
C ALA A 171 3.75 -7.29 -3.02
N TRP A 172 2.77 -7.98 -3.61
CA TRP A 172 2.56 -9.42 -3.44
C TRP A 172 3.68 -10.35 -3.95
N GLN A 173 4.66 -9.85 -4.70
CA GLN A 173 5.85 -10.61 -5.09
C GLN A 173 7.05 -10.42 -4.15
N SER A 174 6.99 -9.49 -3.20
CA SER A 174 8.05 -9.21 -2.22
C SER A 174 8.18 -10.30 -1.15
N LEU A 175 9.30 -10.32 -0.42
CA LEU A 175 9.54 -11.28 0.66
C LEU A 175 9.17 -10.71 2.03
N LEU A 176 8.59 -11.55 2.88
CA LEU A 176 8.24 -11.20 4.25
C LEU A 176 9.35 -11.56 5.24
N MET A 177 9.67 -10.62 6.12
CA MET A 177 10.41 -10.84 7.37
C MET A 177 9.52 -10.46 8.58
N PRO A 178 8.85 -11.42 9.23
CA PRO A 178 7.94 -11.09 10.32
C PRO A 178 8.68 -11.11 11.66
N LEU A 179 8.66 -9.99 12.40
CA LEU A 179 9.33 -9.84 13.69
C LEU A 179 8.31 -9.56 14.81
N LYS A 180 8.44 -10.28 15.93
CA LYS A 180 7.59 -10.13 17.12
C LYS A 180 8.30 -9.25 18.13
N VAL A 181 7.82 -8.02 18.26
CA VAL A 181 8.24 -7.03 19.25
C VAL A 181 7.07 -6.58 20.15
N LEU A 182 5.84 -6.82 19.69
CA LEU A 182 4.63 -6.60 20.46
C LEU A 182 4.21 -7.89 21.16
N ASP A 183 3.52 -7.75 22.30
CA ASP A 183 2.78 -8.86 22.87
C ASP A 183 1.63 -9.29 21.96
N ASP A 184 0.79 -10.12 22.54
CA ASP A 184 -0.29 -10.81 21.91
C ASP A 184 -1.50 -9.86 21.66
N ASP A 185 -1.58 -8.72 22.34
CA ASP A 185 -2.65 -7.73 22.16
C ASP A 185 -2.21 -6.49 21.36
N GLY A 186 -1.01 -6.51 20.76
CA GLY A 186 -0.47 -5.41 19.97
C GLY A 186 0.19 -4.31 20.80
N HIS A 187 0.46 -4.57 22.07
CA HIS A 187 1.15 -3.62 22.94
C HIS A 187 2.65 -3.90 22.93
N ALA A 188 3.46 -2.84 22.88
CA ALA A 188 4.89 -2.98 23.03
C ALA A 188 5.22 -3.35 24.48
N THR A 189 5.69 -4.57 24.71
CA THR A 189 6.07 -5.01 26.07
C THR A 189 7.35 -4.37 26.58
N SER A 190 8.18 -3.86 25.66
CA SER A 190 9.38 -3.08 25.98
C SER A 190 9.90 -2.34 24.75
N ALA A 191 10.36 -1.10 24.93
CA ALA A 191 11.09 -0.38 23.88
C ALA A 191 12.33 -1.17 23.40
N ALA A 192 12.97 -1.91 24.31
CA ALA A 192 14.11 -2.77 23.99
C ALA A 192 13.77 -3.89 22.99
N ALA A 193 12.57 -4.47 23.03
CA ALA A 193 12.16 -5.47 22.04
C ALA A 193 12.02 -4.85 20.64
N VAL A 194 11.46 -3.63 20.57
CA VAL A 194 11.33 -2.88 19.31
C VAL A 194 12.71 -2.53 18.74
N VAL A 195 13.60 -1.98 19.57
CA VAL A 195 15.00 -1.68 19.22
C VAL A 195 15.71 -2.90 18.64
N ASN A 196 15.66 -4.04 19.33
CA ASN A 196 16.27 -5.28 18.86
C ASN A 196 15.65 -5.78 17.55
N GLY A 197 14.34 -5.62 17.37
CA GLY A 197 13.66 -5.97 16.12
C GLY A 197 14.13 -5.12 14.93
N ILE A 198 14.29 -3.82 15.13
CA ILE A 198 14.77 -2.88 14.10
C ILE A 198 16.19 -3.24 13.67
N VAL A 199 17.10 -3.40 14.64
CA VAL A 199 18.51 -3.73 14.37
C VAL A 199 18.61 -5.10 13.67
N TRP A 200 17.88 -6.11 14.18
CA TRP A 200 17.88 -7.44 13.57
C TRP A 200 17.38 -7.40 12.12
N ALA A 201 16.32 -6.62 11.83
CA ALA A 201 15.80 -6.48 10.47
C ALA A 201 16.87 -5.94 9.52
N ALA A 202 17.53 -4.85 9.91
CA ALA A 202 18.59 -4.22 9.13
C ALA A 202 19.77 -5.19 8.89
N ASP A 203 20.23 -5.87 9.94
CA ASP A 203 21.35 -6.84 9.86
C ASP A 203 21.05 -8.05 8.97
N HIS A 204 19.77 -8.42 8.84
CA HIS A 204 19.34 -9.62 8.13
C HIS A 204 18.72 -9.30 6.76
N GLY A 205 19.06 -8.14 6.20
CA GLY A 205 18.77 -7.79 4.81
C GLY A 205 17.34 -7.35 4.56
N ALA A 206 16.66 -6.79 5.55
CA ALA A 206 15.43 -6.04 5.29
C ALA A 206 15.76 -4.80 4.43
N ASP A 207 14.90 -4.54 3.46
CA ASP A 207 14.96 -3.34 2.63
C ASP A 207 13.97 -2.28 3.10
N ILE A 208 12.82 -2.74 3.60
CA ILE A 208 11.72 -1.92 4.08
C ILE A 208 11.37 -2.40 5.49
N LEU A 209 11.23 -1.47 6.44
CA LEU A 209 10.69 -1.73 7.77
C LEU A 209 9.29 -1.11 7.86
N SER A 210 8.29 -1.92 8.22
CA SER A 210 6.93 -1.47 8.52
C SER A 210 6.63 -1.67 9.99
N MET A 211 6.35 -0.56 10.69
CA MET A 211 6.09 -0.49 12.12
C MET A 211 4.70 0.07 12.37
N SER A 212 3.74 -0.83 12.59
CA SER A 212 2.36 -0.49 12.96
C SER A 212 2.21 -0.41 14.48
N LEU A 213 3.07 0.39 15.10
CA LEU A 213 3.19 0.54 16.54
C LEU A 213 3.67 1.95 16.88
N GLY A 214 3.42 2.39 18.11
CA GLY A 214 4.02 3.61 18.60
C GLY A 214 3.73 3.89 20.07
N GLY A 215 4.48 4.84 20.62
CA GLY A 215 4.26 5.36 21.97
C GLY A 215 4.62 6.84 22.06
N TYR A 216 4.18 7.50 23.12
CA TYR A 216 4.32 8.97 23.27
C TYR A 216 5.55 9.41 24.06
N VAL A 217 6.44 8.47 24.40
CA VAL A 217 7.68 8.76 25.14
C VAL A 217 8.87 8.54 24.21
N PRO A 218 9.65 9.57 23.86
CA PRO A 218 10.88 9.41 23.09
C PRO A 218 11.93 8.67 23.93
N THR A 219 12.75 7.85 23.27
CA THR A 219 13.89 7.18 23.91
C THR A 219 15.09 7.19 22.96
N SER A 220 16.28 7.54 23.46
CA SER A 220 17.50 7.56 22.64
C SER A 220 17.78 6.21 21.98
N GLY A 221 17.58 5.10 22.69
CA GLY A 221 17.80 3.78 22.11
C GLY A 221 16.89 3.46 20.91
N LEU A 222 15.66 3.97 20.89
CA LEU A 222 14.75 3.81 19.75
C LEU A 222 15.16 4.71 18.57
N GLU A 223 15.60 5.94 18.87
CA GLU A 223 16.13 6.87 17.87
C GLU A 223 17.40 6.31 17.21
N ASP A 224 18.35 5.84 18.01
CA ASP A 224 19.60 5.22 17.54
C ASP A 224 19.32 3.99 16.66
N ALA A 225 18.30 3.20 17.00
CA ALA A 225 17.93 2.02 16.23
C ALA A 225 17.36 2.38 14.85
N VAL A 226 16.47 3.38 14.77
CA VAL A 226 15.93 3.82 13.47
C VAL A 226 17.00 4.54 12.64
N ALA A 227 17.88 5.32 13.28
CA ALA A 227 19.03 5.93 12.61
C ALA A 227 19.99 4.87 12.04
N TYR A 228 20.24 3.80 12.80
CA TYR A 228 21.05 2.68 12.36
C TYR A 228 20.45 1.97 11.14
N ALA A 229 19.17 1.60 11.19
CA ALA A 229 18.49 0.93 10.09
C ALA A 229 18.43 1.81 8.84
N TYR A 230 18.19 3.11 9.00
CA TYR A 230 18.26 4.10 7.93
C TYR A 230 19.66 4.12 7.29
N GLY A 231 20.73 4.16 8.11
CA GLY A 231 22.12 4.09 7.63
C GLY A 231 22.50 2.77 6.94
N GLN A 232 21.75 1.68 7.15
CA GLN A 232 21.89 0.42 6.40
C GLN A 232 21.12 0.42 5.06
N GLY A 233 20.44 1.52 4.72
CA GLY A 233 19.66 1.69 3.50
C GLY A 233 18.24 1.12 3.59
N CYS A 234 17.67 1.04 4.80
CA CYS A 234 16.28 0.67 5.01
C CYS A 234 15.37 1.89 4.86
N ALA A 235 14.27 1.76 4.11
CA ALA A 235 13.17 2.72 4.22
C ALA A 235 12.25 2.30 5.38
N ILE A 236 11.91 3.24 6.28
CA ILE A 236 11.25 2.94 7.54
C ILE A 236 9.89 3.64 7.59
N PHE A 237 8.80 2.87 7.55
CA PHE A 237 7.42 3.37 7.57
C PHE A 237 6.78 3.10 8.94
N CYS A 238 6.27 4.15 9.57
CA CYS A 238 5.75 4.09 10.93
C CYS A 238 4.34 4.68 11.03
N ALA A 239 3.45 3.99 11.75
CA ALA A 239 2.11 4.50 12.04
C ALA A 239 2.17 5.82 12.84
N ALA A 240 1.43 6.84 12.40
CA ALA A 240 1.44 8.17 13.04
C ALA A 240 0.78 8.21 14.43
N GLY A 241 -0.16 7.28 14.71
CA GLY A 241 -1.00 7.25 15.92
C GLY A 241 -2.49 7.47 15.61
N ASN A 242 -3.37 7.14 16.55
CA ASN A 242 -4.82 7.01 16.31
C ASN A 242 -5.68 7.93 17.21
N ASP A 243 -5.08 9.01 17.74
CA ASP A 243 -5.70 9.88 18.75
C ASP A 243 -6.28 11.17 18.16
N ASN A 244 -6.39 11.26 16.82
CA ASN A 244 -6.86 12.44 16.09
C ASN A 244 -6.09 13.73 16.46
N TYR A 245 -4.80 13.60 16.77
CA TYR A 245 -3.98 14.67 17.34
C TYR A 245 -2.94 15.23 16.36
N ALA A 246 -2.58 16.50 16.54
CA ALA A 246 -1.53 17.18 15.77
C ALA A 246 -0.13 16.89 16.37
N GLY A 247 0.27 15.62 16.34
CA GLY A 247 1.54 15.13 16.84
C GLY A 247 1.74 13.66 16.49
N LEU A 248 2.97 13.18 16.47
CA LEU A 248 3.31 11.80 16.06
C LEU A 248 3.67 10.94 17.26
N ALA A 249 3.29 9.66 17.20
CA ALA A 249 3.86 8.64 18.06
C ALA A 249 5.32 8.36 17.65
N TYR A 250 6.14 7.93 18.60
CA TYR A 250 7.48 7.40 18.34
C TYR A 250 7.38 5.89 18.01
N PRO A 251 8.07 5.38 16.98
CA PRO A 251 9.19 6.03 16.28
C PRO A 251 8.84 6.95 15.10
N ALA A 252 7.57 7.09 14.69
CA ALA A 252 7.18 7.91 13.53
C ALA A 252 7.60 9.39 13.64
N ALA A 253 7.71 9.92 14.86
CA ALA A 253 8.21 11.27 15.14
C ALA A 253 9.71 11.47 14.84
N TYR A 254 10.50 10.40 14.67
CA TYR A 254 11.92 10.50 14.26
C TYR A 254 12.02 10.71 12.74
N VAL A 255 11.49 11.85 12.27
CA VAL A 255 11.27 12.15 10.84
C VAL A 255 12.55 12.27 10.00
N ASN A 256 13.72 12.38 10.65
CA ASN A 256 15.02 12.34 9.95
C ASN A 256 15.36 10.94 9.43
N TYR A 257 14.73 9.90 9.97
CA TYR A 257 15.03 8.49 9.66
C TYR A 257 13.78 7.70 9.24
N THR A 258 12.60 8.20 9.57
CA THR A 258 11.33 7.50 9.40
C THR A 258 10.35 8.30 8.57
N ILE A 259 9.47 7.57 7.89
CA ILE A 259 8.35 8.08 7.12
C ILE A 259 7.09 7.88 7.98
N PRO A 260 6.57 8.94 8.62
CA PRO A 260 5.33 8.85 9.39
C PRO A 260 4.13 8.72 8.44
N VAL A 261 3.28 7.74 8.72
CA VAL A 261 2.15 7.38 7.86
C VAL A 261 0.85 7.57 8.62
N GLY A 262 0.05 8.53 8.16
CA GLY A 262 -1.33 8.74 8.59
C GLY A 262 -2.32 7.92 7.77
N ALA A 263 -3.54 7.80 8.28
CA ALA A 263 -4.63 7.09 7.62
C ALA A 263 -5.56 8.04 6.86
N LEU A 264 -5.88 7.68 5.61
CA LEU A 264 -6.98 8.26 4.85
C LEU A 264 -8.26 7.48 5.09
N SER A 265 -9.37 8.22 5.14
CA SER A 265 -10.69 7.67 4.91
C SER A 265 -10.90 7.37 3.42
N PRO A 266 -11.96 6.63 3.06
CA PRO A 266 -12.25 6.33 1.66
C PRO A 266 -12.76 7.52 0.83
N CYS A 267 -12.90 8.71 1.44
CA CYS A 267 -13.27 9.95 0.75
C CYS A 267 -12.09 10.90 0.52
N ASN A 268 -10.85 10.39 0.63
CA ASN A 268 -9.62 11.18 0.47
C ASN A 268 -9.39 12.23 1.56
N ASP A 269 -10.04 12.09 2.71
CA ASP A 269 -9.79 12.93 3.87
C ASP A 269 -8.82 12.24 4.82
N ARG A 270 -8.02 13.02 5.54
CA ARG A 270 -7.37 12.49 6.75
C ARG A 270 -8.46 11.93 7.67
N LYS A 271 -8.33 10.67 8.07
CA LYS A 271 -9.30 10.00 8.95
C LYS A 271 -9.49 10.80 10.25
N SER A 272 -10.74 11.15 10.54
CA SER A 272 -11.20 11.77 11.78
C SER A 272 -12.59 11.23 12.17
N PRO A 273 -13.11 11.55 13.38
CA PRO A 273 -14.47 11.18 13.78
C PRO A 273 -15.61 11.72 12.90
N THR A 274 -15.31 12.65 11.97
CA THR A 274 -16.31 13.30 11.13
C THR A 274 -16.19 12.94 9.65
N THR A 275 -15.39 11.92 9.33
CA THR A 275 -15.18 11.47 7.94
C THR A 275 -16.32 10.58 7.46
N CYS A 276 -16.44 10.46 6.14
CA CYS A 276 -17.58 9.82 5.45
C CYS A 276 -17.85 8.36 5.82
N ASP A 277 -16.87 7.64 6.36
CA ASP A 277 -16.98 6.21 6.72
C ASP A 277 -17.88 5.95 7.94
N GLY A 278 -18.26 7.00 8.66
CA GLY A 278 -19.19 6.91 9.80
C GLY A 278 -18.57 6.37 11.09
N GLU A 279 -17.25 6.14 11.15
CA GLU A 279 -16.56 5.80 12.41
C GLU A 279 -16.22 7.07 13.20
N ASP A 280 -16.86 7.25 14.35
CA ASP A 280 -16.78 8.44 15.20
C ASP A 280 -15.84 8.27 16.42
N TRP A 281 -15.18 7.12 16.54
CA TRP A 281 -14.44 6.72 17.74
C TRP A 281 -12.91 6.85 17.63
N TRP A 282 -12.36 7.24 16.47
CA TRP A 282 -10.93 7.45 16.29
C TRP A 282 -10.59 8.44 15.16
N GLY A 283 -9.31 8.83 15.08
CA GLY A 283 -8.79 9.59 13.94
C GLY A 283 -7.27 9.47 13.80
N SER A 284 -6.75 9.69 12.61
CA SER A 284 -5.32 9.67 12.35
C SER A 284 -4.62 10.84 13.01
N ASN A 285 -3.55 10.58 13.75
CA ASN A 285 -2.58 11.60 14.07
C ASN A 285 -1.94 12.17 12.80
N HIS A 286 -1.40 13.39 12.88
CA HIS A 286 -0.81 14.06 11.73
C HIS A 286 0.19 15.16 12.11
N THR A 287 1.11 15.42 11.18
CA THR A 287 1.95 16.61 11.09
C THR A 287 2.18 16.94 9.61
N THR A 288 2.89 18.03 9.31
CA THR A 288 3.29 18.38 7.94
C THR A 288 4.23 17.36 7.28
N ASN A 289 4.87 16.49 8.06
CA ASN A 289 5.79 15.47 7.54
C ASN A 289 5.09 14.13 7.23
N CYS A 290 3.78 14.01 7.49
CA CYS A 290 3.04 12.78 7.22
C CYS A 290 2.83 12.54 5.73
N THR A 291 3.08 11.31 5.31
CA THR A 291 2.39 10.75 4.16
C THR A 291 1.08 10.11 4.62
N PHE A 292 0.11 9.97 3.73
CA PHE A 292 -1.19 9.39 4.04
C PHE A 292 -1.52 8.27 3.06
N THR A 293 -2.05 7.16 3.58
CA THR A 293 -2.48 6.00 2.78
C THR A 293 -3.78 5.43 3.33
N PRO A 294 -4.52 4.60 2.57
CA PRO A 294 -5.75 3.98 3.04
C PRO A 294 -5.60 3.28 4.40
N GLY A 295 -6.48 3.61 5.36
CA GLY A 295 -6.41 3.04 6.70
C GLY A 295 -7.75 2.78 7.39
N VAL A 296 -8.85 2.85 6.63
CA VAL A 296 -10.20 2.61 7.15
C VAL A 296 -10.78 1.35 6.52
N ARG A 297 -11.26 0.42 7.36
CA ARG A 297 -11.92 -0.83 6.99
C ARG A 297 -11.22 -1.55 5.84
N ILE A 298 -9.95 -1.84 6.06
CA ILE A 298 -9.10 -2.45 5.07
C ILE A 298 -9.31 -3.96 5.08
N ALA A 299 -9.69 -4.49 3.92
CA ALA A 299 -9.72 -5.91 3.63
C ALA A 299 -8.31 -6.51 3.61
N THR A 300 -8.06 -7.51 4.47
CA THR A 300 -6.75 -8.13 4.64
C THR A 300 -6.83 -9.55 5.22
N THR A 301 -5.70 -10.26 5.23
CA THR A 301 -5.57 -11.57 5.87
C THR A 301 -5.68 -11.49 7.38
N ASP A 302 -6.25 -12.52 7.99
CA ASP A 302 -6.33 -12.70 9.43
C ASP A 302 -5.74 -14.06 9.83
N ILE A 303 -5.58 -14.32 11.13
CA ILE A 303 -5.18 -15.63 11.61
C ILE A 303 -6.34 -16.62 11.50
N ARG A 304 -6.03 -17.89 11.21
CA ARG A 304 -7.06 -18.91 11.04
C ARG A 304 -7.85 -19.20 12.33
N GLY A 305 -9.16 -19.34 12.16
CA GLY A 305 -10.11 -19.72 13.21
C GLY A 305 -10.46 -18.58 14.17
N GLY A 306 -11.21 -18.88 15.24
CA GLY A 306 -11.83 -17.85 16.10
C GLY A 306 -10.90 -16.99 16.96
N GLY A 307 -9.59 -17.00 16.72
CA GLY A 307 -8.64 -16.08 17.38
C GLY A 307 -8.42 -14.76 16.64
N GLY A 308 -8.85 -14.67 15.38
CA GLY A 308 -8.74 -13.47 14.55
C GLY A 308 -9.57 -12.28 15.03
N TYR A 309 -9.51 -11.19 14.28
CA TYR A 309 -10.53 -10.14 14.32
C TYR A 309 -11.86 -10.64 13.75
N SER A 310 -11.81 -11.54 12.77
CA SER A 310 -12.98 -12.25 12.28
C SER A 310 -12.90 -13.74 12.61
N ARG A 311 -14.01 -14.47 12.37
CA ARG A 311 -14.05 -15.94 12.50
C ARG A 311 -13.44 -16.65 11.28
N ASN A 312 -13.16 -15.90 10.22
CA ASN A 312 -12.59 -16.36 8.97
C ASN A 312 -11.08 -16.10 8.94
N ASP A 313 -10.42 -16.58 7.90
CA ASP A 313 -8.97 -16.38 7.69
C ASP A 313 -8.66 -14.97 7.11
N TYR A 314 -9.65 -14.06 7.09
CA TYR A 314 -9.62 -12.70 6.52
C TYR A 314 -10.50 -11.76 7.33
N THR A 315 -10.20 -10.46 7.34
CA THR A 315 -11.02 -9.42 7.96
C THR A 315 -11.23 -8.28 6.96
N MET A 316 -12.42 -7.66 6.98
CA MET A 316 -12.78 -6.51 6.13
C MET A 316 -12.78 -5.18 6.90
N GLU A 317 -12.45 -5.23 8.19
CA GLU A 317 -12.68 -4.13 9.12
C GLU A 317 -11.36 -3.68 9.79
N PHE A 318 -10.19 -3.96 9.19
CA PHE A 318 -8.92 -3.59 9.80
C PHE A 318 -8.68 -2.09 9.66
N ASN A 319 -8.56 -1.42 10.80
CA ASN A 319 -8.55 0.04 10.91
C ASN A 319 -7.22 0.56 11.48
N GLY A 320 -7.00 1.86 11.30
CA GLY A 320 -5.97 2.61 11.99
C GLY A 320 -4.82 3.04 11.08
N THR A 321 -3.95 3.88 11.64
CA THR A 321 -2.63 4.12 11.05
C THR A 321 -1.79 2.83 10.97
N SER A 322 -2.16 1.78 11.72
CA SER A 322 -1.66 0.41 11.59
C SER A 322 -2.05 -0.29 10.28
N ALA A 323 -3.14 0.14 9.62
CA ALA A 323 -3.51 -0.33 8.30
C ALA A 323 -2.85 0.52 7.20
N ALA A 324 -2.63 1.81 7.47
CA ALA A 324 -1.96 2.74 6.55
C ALA A 324 -0.45 2.44 6.41
N ALA A 325 0.29 2.30 7.51
CA ALA A 325 1.73 2.03 7.49
C ALA A 325 2.17 0.84 6.60
N PRO A 326 1.49 -0.33 6.61
CA PRO A 326 1.82 -1.43 5.71
C PRO A 326 1.45 -1.17 4.24
N HIS A 327 0.42 -0.36 3.95
CA HIS A 327 0.17 0.08 2.56
C HIS A 327 1.35 0.89 2.04
N ALA A 328 1.77 1.91 2.79
CA ALA A 328 2.91 2.74 2.43
C ALA A 328 4.20 1.92 2.28
N ALA A 329 4.43 0.95 3.17
CA ALA A 329 5.57 0.04 3.07
C ALA A 329 5.53 -0.82 1.80
N GLY A 330 4.35 -1.30 1.39
CA GLY A 330 4.16 -2.00 0.13
C GLY A 330 4.47 -1.11 -1.09
N ILE A 331 4.00 0.13 -1.09
CA ILE A 331 4.29 1.11 -2.15
C ILE A 331 5.81 1.37 -2.23
N GLY A 332 6.45 1.56 -1.08
CA GLY A 332 7.91 1.71 -0.99
C GLY A 332 8.68 0.49 -1.52
N ALA A 333 8.20 -0.72 -1.24
CA ALA A 333 8.81 -1.95 -1.75
C ALA A 333 8.73 -2.05 -3.28
N ARG A 334 7.62 -1.61 -3.88
CA ARG A 334 7.45 -1.58 -5.34
C ARG A 334 8.35 -0.56 -6.00
N SER A 335 8.44 0.64 -5.45
CA SER A 335 9.39 1.67 -5.90
C SER A 335 10.84 1.13 -5.89
N ARG A 336 11.23 0.41 -4.84
CA ARG A 336 12.56 -0.24 -4.75
C ARG A 336 12.74 -1.37 -5.76
N ALA A 337 11.68 -2.14 -6.05
CA ALA A 337 11.73 -3.20 -7.06
C ALA A 337 11.93 -2.63 -8.48
N GLN A 338 11.35 -1.47 -8.79
CA GLN A 338 11.50 -0.81 -10.10
C GLN A 338 12.88 -0.18 -10.28
N SER A 339 13.44 0.42 -9.23
CA SER A 339 14.72 1.13 -9.33
C SER A 339 15.95 0.20 -9.35
N GLY A 340 15.80 -1.05 -8.90
CA GLY A 340 16.89 -2.03 -8.84
C GLY A 340 18.02 -1.64 -7.87
N ALA A 341 17.87 -0.55 -7.11
CA ALA A 341 18.88 0.01 -6.23
C ALA A 341 18.31 0.24 -4.82
N ARG A 342 19.18 0.18 -3.80
CA ARG A 342 18.87 0.72 -2.47
C ARG A 342 18.92 2.25 -2.56
N ALA A 343 17.85 2.88 -3.03
CA ALA A 343 17.73 4.34 -2.99
C ALA A 343 17.24 4.75 -1.60
N TYR A 344 18.01 5.59 -0.90
CA TYR A 344 17.69 6.69 0.04
C TYR A 344 18.95 7.01 0.86
#